data_AF-A0A5E4GEU3-F1
#
_entry.id   AF-A0A5E4GEU3-F1
#
_cell.length_a   1.000
_cell.length_b   1.000
_cell.length_c   1.000
_cell.angle_alpha   90.00
_cell.angle_beta   90.00
_cell.angle_gamma   90.00
#
_symmetry.space_group_name_H-M   'P 1'
#
loop_
_entity.id
_entity.type
_entity.pdbx_description
1 polymer ?
#
loop_
_entity_poly.entity_id
_entity_poly.type
_entity_poly.pdbx_seq_one_letter_code
_entity_poly.pdbx_strand_id
1 'polypeptide(L)'
;MGSSETPLKLPITDYSKQALTPGSKEWETVRTQVHNAPEEYGCFEALFYKVPPHIRKSIFQSMEEPFNLPLQTKLQNVSMGVDDVNIYEQVQRLINTLWPQENPSFCKTIQSFSEQVSELDQIIRRMILESLGLEKYFEEHLVDQLPSTNDQI
;
A
#
# COMPACT_ATOMS: atom_id res chain seq x y z
N MET A 1 18.17 -36.52 7.87
CA MET A 1 18.83 -35.64 6.89
C MET A 1 18.12 -34.31 6.95
N GLY A 2 18.78 -33.26 7.43
CA GLY A 2 18.20 -31.92 7.48
C GLY A 2 18.12 -31.35 6.07
N SER A 3 16.93 -30.99 5.62
CA SER A 3 16.76 -30.19 4.41
C SER A 3 17.43 -28.84 4.68
N SER A 4 18.52 -28.56 3.94
CA SER A 4 19.06 -27.20 3.86
C SER A 4 18.13 -26.41 2.96
N GLU A 5 17.09 -25.82 3.51
CA GLU A 5 16.24 -24.87 2.79
C GLU A 5 17.11 -23.67 2.42
N THR A 6 17.43 -23.54 1.13
CA THR A 6 17.97 -22.29 0.59
C THR A 6 16.95 -21.18 0.85
N PRO A 7 17.36 -20.02 1.41
CA PRO A 7 16.44 -18.92 1.66
C PRO A 7 15.72 -18.53 0.37
N LEU A 8 14.39 -18.52 0.41
CA LEU A 8 13.55 -17.98 -0.68
C LEU A 8 13.98 -16.54 -0.95
N LYS A 9 14.45 -16.27 -2.16
CA LYS A 9 14.85 -14.94 -2.60
C LYS A 9 13.76 -14.39 -3.51
N LEU A 10 12.99 -13.44 -2.99
CA LEU A 10 11.93 -12.80 -3.76
C LEU A 10 12.50 -12.01 -4.94
N PRO A 11 11.77 -11.93 -6.07
CA PRO A 11 12.10 -11.01 -7.14
C PRO A 11 12.09 -9.56 -6.63
N ILE A 12 13.15 -8.80 -6.95
CA ILE A 12 13.30 -7.40 -6.54
C ILE A 12 13.25 -6.52 -7.78
N THR A 13 12.46 -5.45 -7.74
CA THR A 13 12.39 -4.42 -8.80
C THR A 13 12.67 -3.05 -8.22
N ASP A 14 13.52 -2.26 -8.88
CA ASP A 14 13.82 -0.88 -8.47
C ASP A 14 13.07 0.15 -9.32
N TYR A 15 12.05 0.76 -8.72
CA TYR A 15 11.19 1.79 -9.32
C TYR A 15 11.76 3.21 -9.17
N SER A 16 12.98 3.35 -8.65
CA SER A 16 13.59 4.65 -8.33
C SER A 16 14.55 5.16 -9.40
N LYS A 17 15.10 4.26 -10.22
CA LYS A 17 16.25 4.54 -11.10
C LYS A 17 15.90 5.19 -12.44
N GLN A 18 14.71 4.95 -12.98
CA GLN A 18 14.27 5.57 -14.23
C GLN A 18 12.75 5.67 -14.32
N ALA A 19 12.25 6.59 -15.13
CA ALA A 19 10.86 6.56 -15.56
C ALA A 19 10.65 5.28 -16.38
N LEU A 20 9.84 4.37 -15.85
CA LEU A 20 9.41 3.17 -16.56
C LEU A 20 8.37 3.62 -17.60
N THR A 21 8.80 3.76 -18.85
CA THR A 21 7.93 4.23 -19.94
C THR A 21 7.16 3.06 -20.55
N PRO A 22 5.82 3.13 -20.63
CA PRO A 22 5.01 2.09 -21.27
C PRO A 22 5.50 1.76 -22.68
N GLY A 23 5.60 0.47 -22.99
CA GLY A 23 6.09 -0.05 -24.28
C GLY A 23 7.61 -0.07 -24.45
N SER A 24 8.40 0.39 -23.46
CA SER A 24 9.86 0.17 -23.45
C SER A 24 10.21 -1.29 -23.13
N LYS A 25 11.42 -1.71 -23.48
CA LYS A 25 11.89 -3.07 -23.16
C LYS A 25 11.98 -3.30 -21.65
N GLU A 26 12.39 -2.28 -20.92
CA GLU A 26 12.46 -2.28 -19.46
C GLU A 26 11.06 -2.41 -18.85
N TRP A 27 10.07 -1.68 -19.39
CA TRP A 27 8.67 -1.80 -18.98
C TRP A 27 8.15 -3.22 -19.17
N GLU A 28 8.34 -3.82 -20.35
CA GLU A 28 7.88 -5.19 -20.62
C GLU A 28 8.55 -6.22 -19.70
N THR A 29 9.83 -6.02 -19.40
CA THR A 29 10.57 -6.89 -18.48
C THR A 29 9.98 -6.81 -17.07
N VAL A 30 9.78 -5.60 -16.56
CA VAL A 30 9.22 -5.39 -15.22
C VAL A 30 7.76 -5.83 -15.15
N ARG A 31 6.96 -5.53 -16.17
CA ARG A 31 5.55 -5.95 -16.28
C ARG A 31 5.42 -7.47 -16.17
N THR A 32 6.27 -8.20 -16.89
CA THR A 32 6.33 -9.67 -16.84
C THR A 32 6.65 -10.15 -15.42
N GLN A 33 7.59 -9.50 -14.72
CA GLN A 33 7.92 -9.84 -13.33
C GLN A 33 6.77 -9.53 -12.36
N VAL A 34 6.10 -8.39 -12.51
CA VAL A 34 4.93 -8.01 -11.69
C VAL A 34 3.78 -8.99 -11.86
N HIS A 35 3.62 -9.56 -13.06
CA HIS A 35 2.61 -10.60 -13.32
C HIS A 35 2.99 -11.96 -12.73
N ASN A 36 4.21 -12.44 -13.02
CA ASN A 36 4.59 -13.82 -12.68
C ASN A 36 4.98 -14.00 -11.20
N ALA A 37 5.55 -12.98 -10.56
CA ALA A 37 6.05 -13.12 -9.19
C ALA A 37 4.94 -13.41 -8.17
N PRO A 38 3.76 -12.76 -8.22
CA PRO A 38 2.62 -13.16 -7.39
C PRO A 38 2.12 -14.58 -7.65
N GLU A 39 2.20 -15.08 -8.90
CA GLU A 39 1.78 -16.46 -9.23
C GLU A 39 2.75 -17.51 -8.65
N GLU A 40 4.06 -17.25 -8.71
CA GLU A 40 5.10 -18.19 -8.29
C GLU A 40 5.47 -18.07 -6.80
N TYR A 41 5.53 -16.84 -6.27
CA TYR A 41 6.02 -16.53 -4.93
C TYR A 41 4.96 -15.93 -4.00
N GLY A 42 3.80 -15.55 -4.53
CA GLY A 42 2.77 -14.80 -3.78
C GLY A 42 3.05 -13.30 -3.63
N CYS A 43 4.28 -12.83 -3.87
CA CYS A 43 4.67 -11.43 -3.80
C CYS A 43 6.02 -11.13 -4.49
N PHE A 44 6.38 -9.84 -4.54
CA PHE A 44 7.70 -9.36 -4.96
C PHE A 44 8.10 -8.14 -4.11
N GLU A 45 9.38 -7.79 -4.12
CA GLU A 45 9.90 -6.61 -3.42
C GLU A 45 10.05 -5.44 -4.39
N ALA A 46 9.41 -4.31 -4.06
CA ALA A 46 9.50 -3.06 -4.81
C ALA A 46 10.40 -2.06 -4.06
N LEU A 47 11.55 -1.72 -4.64
CA LEU A 47 12.39 -0.64 -4.13
C LEU A 47 11.88 0.70 -4.67
N PHE A 48 11.58 1.62 -3.76
CA PHE A 48 11.04 2.94 -4.10
C PHE A 48 11.63 4.02 -3.20
N TYR A 49 12.74 4.61 -3.64
CA TYR A 49 13.55 5.60 -2.91
C TYR A 49 13.10 7.05 -3.08
N LYS A 50 11.95 7.29 -3.72
CA LYS A 50 11.41 8.64 -3.92
C LYS A 50 10.75 9.22 -2.68
N VAL A 51 10.32 8.38 -1.71
CA VAL A 51 9.75 8.86 -0.45
C VAL A 51 10.84 9.53 0.40
N PRO A 52 10.73 10.83 0.73
CA PRO A 52 11.71 11.54 1.52
C PRO A 52 11.94 10.92 2.90
N PRO A 53 13.18 10.92 3.43
CA PRO A 53 13.50 10.32 4.73
C PRO A 53 12.68 10.89 5.89
N HIS A 54 12.36 12.19 5.87
CA HIS A 54 11.56 12.81 6.93
C HIS A 54 10.11 12.32 6.90
N ILE A 55 9.50 12.11 5.73
CA ILE A 55 8.15 11.54 5.61
C ILE A 55 8.14 10.09 6.10
N ARG A 56 9.15 9.30 5.72
CA ARG A 56 9.32 7.93 6.24
C ARG A 56 9.44 7.92 7.77
N LYS A 57 10.25 8.81 8.34
CA LYS A 57 10.40 8.92 9.79
C LYS A 57 9.08 9.31 10.44
N SER A 58 8.38 10.30 9.90
CA SER A 58 7.09 10.76 10.43
C SER A 58 6.07 9.63 10.47
N ILE A 59 5.95 8.81 9.42
CA ILE A 59 4.96 7.72 9.42
C ILE A 59 5.28 6.66 10.49
N PHE A 60 6.55 6.27 10.66
CA PHE A 60 6.93 5.34 11.72
C PHE A 60 6.67 5.91 13.12
N GLN A 61 6.97 7.20 13.33
CA GLN A 61 6.70 7.87 14.60
C GLN A 61 5.20 7.99 14.88
N SER A 62 4.40 8.32 13.87
CA SER A 62 2.94 8.38 13.97
C SER A 62 2.31 7.02 14.27
N MET A 63 2.95 5.91 13.87
CA MET A 63 2.49 4.57 14.20
C MET A 63 2.78 4.16 15.65
N GLU A 64 3.73 4.80 16.36
CA GLU A 64 4.04 4.44 17.76
C GLU A 64 2.83 4.60 18.69
N GLU A 65 1.99 5.60 18.44
CA GLU A 65 0.82 5.90 19.28
C GLU A 65 -0.19 4.73 19.33
N PRO A 66 -0.68 4.17 18.21
CA PRO A 66 -1.46 2.93 18.21
C PRO A 66 -0.82 1.76 18.96
N PHE A 67 0.50 1.58 18.85
CA PHE A 67 1.20 0.48 19.52
C PHE A 67 1.33 0.69 21.03
N ASN A 68 1.39 1.94 21.50
CA ASN A 68 1.46 2.31 22.91
C ASN A 68 0.10 2.22 23.65
N LEU A 69 -1.00 1.98 22.93
CA LEU A 69 -2.31 1.79 23.54
C LEU A 69 -2.35 0.56 24.47
N PRO A 70 -3.23 0.54 25.49
CA PRO A 70 -3.43 -0.62 26.37
C PRO A 70 -3.74 -1.89 25.59
N LEU A 71 -3.30 -3.05 26.10
CA LEU A 71 -3.54 -4.36 25.45
C LEU A 71 -5.03 -4.59 25.17
N GLN A 72 -5.91 -4.19 26.09
CA GLN A 72 -7.37 -4.30 25.93
C GLN A 72 -7.86 -3.53 24.69
N THR A 73 -7.38 -2.30 24.47
CA THR A 73 -7.69 -1.48 23.30
C THR A 73 -7.15 -2.13 22.02
N LYS A 74 -5.92 -2.66 22.04
CA LYS A 74 -5.34 -3.38 20.90
C LYS A 74 -6.11 -4.66 20.55
N LEU A 75 -6.61 -5.38 21.55
CA LEU A 75 -7.40 -6.60 21.35
C LEU A 75 -8.81 -6.32 20.77
N GLN A 76 -9.36 -5.13 21.01
CA GLN A 76 -10.62 -4.71 20.38
C GLN A 76 -10.47 -4.44 18.86
N ASN A 77 -9.24 -4.35 18.37
CA ASN A 77 -8.89 -4.07 16.97
C ASN A 77 -8.49 -5.34 16.18
N VAL A 78 -8.69 -6.55 16.75
CA VAL A 78 -8.23 -7.83 16.14
C VAL A 78 -9.10 -8.27 14.94
N SER A 79 -10.19 -7.57 14.63
CA SER A 79 -10.98 -7.80 13.42
C SER A 79 -10.39 -7.09 12.19
N MET A 80 -9.14 -7.42 11.84
CA MET A 80 -8.65 -7.27 10.46
C MET A 80 -8.83 -8.57 9.64
N GLY A 81 -9.24 -9.67 10.29
CA GLY A 81 -9.71 -10.88 9.64
C GLY A 81 -11.18 -10.73 9.25
N VAL A 82 -11.43 -10.70 7.95
CA VAL A 82 -12.74 -10.57 7.30
C VAL A 82 -13.66 -11.71 7.73
N ASP A 83 -14.81 -11.35 8.32
CA ASP A 83 -16.09 -12.09 8.25
C ASP A 83 -17.17 -11.23 8.94
N ASP A 84 -17.60 -10.11 8.33
CA ASP A 84 -19.02 -9.67 8.28
C ASP A 84 -19.28 -8.26 7.72
N VAL A 85 -20.52 -8.13 7.21
CA VAL A 85 -21.26 -7.16 6.37
C VAL A 85 -21.11 -5.63 6.60
N ASN A 86 -20.31 -5.10 7.53
CA ASN A 86 -20.27 -3.63 7.75
C ASN A 86 -18.87 -3.03 7.95
N ILE A 87 -18.10 -2.97 6.87
CA ILE A 87 -16.76 -2.35 6.81
C ILE A 87 -16.78 -0.91 7.36
N TYR A 88 -17.84 -0.14 7.10
CA TYR A 88 -17.91 1.26 7.54
C TYR A 88 -18.01 1.40 9.06
N GLU A 89 -18.92 0.67 9.71
CA GLU A 89 -19.04 0.69 11.18
C GLU A 89 -17.79 0.16 11.86
N GLN A 90 -17.16 -0.87 11.31
CA GLN A 90 -15.90 -1.41 11.82
C GLN A 90 -14.77 -0.38 11.74
N VAL A 91 -14.64 0.30 10.60
CA VAL A 91 -13.65 1.37 10.39
C VAL A 91 -13.93 2.56 11.32
N GLN A 92 -15.18 3.00 11.46
CA GLN A 92 -15.54 4.10 12.37
C GLN A 92 -15.27 3.75 13.83
N ARG A 93 -15.60 2.52 14.25
CA ARG A 93 -15.29 2.02 15.59
C ARG A 93 -13.78 1.98 15.81
N LEU A 94 -13.01 1.54 14.82
CA LEU A 94 -11.55 1.51 14.87
C LEU A 94 -10.98 2.93 15.04
N ILE A 95 -11.44 3.89 14.23
CA ILE A 95 -11.02 5.30 14.30
C ILE A 95 -11.31 5.87 15.70
N ASN A 96 -12.53 5.70 16.21
CA ASN A 96 -12.92 6.20 17.53
C ASN A 96 -12.17 5.52 18.69
N THR A 97 -11.74 4.27 18.50
CA THR A 97 -11.00 3.50 19.51
C THR A 97 -9.53 3.93 19.55
N LEU A 98 -8.91 4.15 18.40
CA LEU A 98 -7.52 4.57 18.29
C LEU A 98 -7.36 6.05 18.64
N TRP A 99 -8.31 6.89 18.19
CA TRP A 99 -8.28 8.34 18.34
C TRP A 99 -9.64 8.86 18.79
N PRO A 100 -10.01 8.63 20.08
CA PRO A 100 -11.23 9.20 20.66
C PRO A 100 -11.21 10.73 20.73
N GLN A 101 -10.04 11.34 20.61
CA GLN A 101 -9.85 12.73 20.24
C GLN A 101 -9.25 12.75 18.84
N GLU A 102 -9.69 13.68 17.98
CA GLU A 102 -9.12 13.82 16.64
C GLU A 102 -7.60 13.86 16.69
N ASN A 103 -6.95 13.20 15.73
CA ASN A 103 -5.49 13.30 15.55
C ASN A 103 -5.15 13.81 14.15
N PRO A 104 -5.30 15.14 13.92
CA PRO A 104 -5.03 15.73 12.61
C PRO A 104 -3.58 15.53 12.15
N SER A 105 -2.63 15.40 13.08
CA SER A 105 -1.22 15.12 12.76
C SER A 105 -1.01 13.73 12.16
N PHE A 106 -1.70 12.71 12.67
CA PHE A 106 -1.66 11.36 12.12
C PHE A 106 -2.23 11.35 10.70
N CYS A 107 -3.44 11.91 10.52
CA CYS A 107 -4.07 11.98 9.20
C CYS A 107 -3.21 12.71 8.17
N LYS A 108 -2.63 13.86 8.53
CA LYS A 108 -1.71 14.60 7.65
C LYS A 108 -0.45 13.81 7.29
N THR A 109 0.09 13.05 8.24
CA THR A 109 1.28 12.22 8.01
C THR A 109 0.96 11.05 7.08
N ILE A 110 -0.16 10.36 7.30
CA ILE A 110 -0.66 9.29 6.42
C ILE A 110 -0.92 9.85 5.03
N GLN A 111 -1.62 10.97 4.92
CA GLN A 111 -1.90 11.62 3.63
C GLN A 111 -0.60 11.95 2.89
N SER A 112 0.34 12.62 3.56
CA SER A 112 1.63 12.98 2.95
C SER A 112 2.41 11.75 2.50
N PHE A 113 2.40 10.66 3.28
CA PHE A 113 3.02 9.40 2.87
C PHE A 113 2.30 8.77 1.67
N SER A 114 0.97 8.67 1.71
CA SER A 114 0.12 8.13 0.64
C SER A 114 0.33 8.86 -0.68
N GLU A 115 0.40 10.19 -0.66
CA GLU A 115 0.70 11.00 -1.85
C GLU A 115 2.06 10.61 -2.46
N GLN A 116 3.09 10.35 -1.64
CA GLN A 116 4.41 9.96 -2.15
C GLN A 116 4.41 8.54 -2.75
N VAL A 117 3.66 7.60 -2.18
CA VAL A 117 3.62 6.21 -2.68
C VAL A 117 2.58 5.98 -3.78
N SER A 118 1.68 6.95 -4.02
CA SER A 118 0.65 6.88 -5.07
C SER A 118 1.23 6.60 -6.46
N GLU A 119 2.38 7.21 -6.79
CA GLU A 119 3.06 6.98 -8.06
C GLU A 119 3.42 5.50 -8.25
N LEU A 120 3.96 4.86 -7.22
CA LEU A 120 4.33 3.45 -7.26
C LEU A 120 3.10 2.56 -7.46
N ASP A 121 2.04 2.84 -6.69
CA ASP A 121 0.78 2.12 -6.80
C ASP A 121 0.18 2.23 -8.20
N GLN A 122 0.16 3.43 -8.80
CA GLN A 122 -0.33 3.65 -10.17
C GLN A 122 0.51 2.89 -11.21
N ILE A 123 1.85 2.88 -11.08
CA ILE A 123 2.73 2.14 -11.98
C ILE A 123 2.45 0.63 -11.90
N ILE A 124 2.39 0.07 -10.69
CA ILE A 124 2.17 -1.36 -10.48
C ILE A 124 0.77 -1.76 -10.95
N ARG A 125 -0.28 -1.02 -10.60
CA ARG A 125 -1.65 -1.27 -11.08
C ARG A 125 -1.72 -1.26 -12.59
N ARG A 126 -1.05 -0.29 -13.23
CA ARG A 126 -0.98 -0.22 -14.68
C ARG A 126 -0.34 -1.47 -15.26
N MET A 127 0.82 -1.89 -14.73
CA MET A 127 1.49 -3.12 -15.18
C MET A 127 0.60 -4.35 -15.04
N ILE A 128 -0.14 -4.49 -13.93
CA ILE A 128 -1.05 -5.60 -13.71
C ILE A 128 -2.16 -5.60 -14.77
N LEU A 129 -2.85 -4.48 -14.97
CA LEU A 129 -3.94 -4.39 -15.95
C LEU A 129 -3.45 -4.66 -17.37
N GLU A 130 -2.30 -4.11 -17.78
CA GLU A 130 -1.70 -4.42 -19.09
C GLU A 130 -1.33 -5.89 -19.23
N SER A 131 -0.75 -6.50 -18.19
CA SER A 131 -0.37 -7.91 -18.23
C SER A 131 -1.56 -8.86 -18.39
N LEU A 132 -2.74 -8.44 -17.88
CA LEU A 132 -3.99 -9.19 -17.95
C LEU A 132 -4.83 -8.84 -19.20
N GLY A 133 -4.42 -7.89 -20.03
CA GLY A 133 -5.22 -7.41 -21.17
C GLY A 133 -6.50 -6.66 -20.75
N LEU A 134 -6.45 -5.97 -19.61
CA LEU A 134 -7.56 -5.28 -18.95
C LEU A 134 -7.39 -3.75 -18.99
N GLU A 135 -6.68 -3.22 -19.98
CA GLU A 135 -6.33 -1.80 -20.13
C GLU A 135 -7.57 -0.88 -20.16
N LYS A 136 -8.71 -1.40 -20.65
CA LYS A 136 -9.97 -0.65 -20.69
C LYS A 136 -10.49 -0.21 -19.30
N TYR A 137 -9.97 -0.79 -18.21
CA TYR A 137 -10.35 -0.48 -16.82
C TYR A 137 -9.37 0.47 -16.11
N PHE A 138 -8.44 1.11 -16.82
CA PHE A 138 -7.49 2.03 -16.18
C PHE A 138 -8.18 3.17 -15.44
N GLU A 139 -9.18 3.81 -16.03
CA GLU A 139 -9.85 4.96 -15.41
C GLU A 139 -10.63 4.56 -14.14
N GLU A 140 -11.25 3.38 -14.15
CA GLU A 140 -11.96 2.86 -12.97
C GLU A 140 -11.02 2.55 -11.80
N HIS A 141 -9.79 2.11 -12.07
CA HIS A 141 -8.83 1.68 -11.05
C HIS A 141 -7.74 2.71 -10.68
N LEU A 142 -7.61 3.79 -11.43
CA LEU A 142 -6.66 4.88 -11.16
C LEU A 142 -7.29 6.05 -10.38
N VAL A 143 -8.63 6.13 -10.29
CA VAL A 143 -9.35 7.24 -9.66
C VAL A 143 -9.58 7.05 -8.15
N ASP A 144 -9.41 5.85 -7.59
CA ASP A 144 -9.71 5.55 -6.19
C ASP A 144 -8.61 5.93 -5.16
N GLN A 145 -7.91 7.05 -5.37
CA GLN A 145 -7.00 7.61 -4.37
C GLN A 145 -7.34 9.06 -4.00
N LEU A 146 -8.55 9.23 -3.46
CA LEU A 146 -8.99 10.13 -2.36
C LEU A 146 -10.49 10.40 -2.57
N PRO A 147 -11.29 10.51 -1.49
CA PRO A 147 -12.61 11.09 -1.61
C PRO A 147 -12.43 12.49 -2.21
N SER A 148 -13.26 12.83 -3.20
CA SER A 148 -13.45 14.22 -3.57
C SER A 148 -13.70 14.99 -2.28
N THR A 149 -12.83 15.94 -1.94
CA THR A 149 -13.24 17.08 -1.14
C THR A 149 -14.27 17.82 -1.98
N ASN A 150 -15.52 17.36 -1.94
CA ASN A 150 -16.67 18.19 -2.24
C ASN A 150 -17.00 18.94 -0.95
N ASP A 151 -16.96 20.25 -1.11
CA ASP A 151 -17.46 21.31 -0.24
C ASP A 151 -18.66 20.97 0.67
N GLN A 152 -18.65 21.65 1.84
CA GLN A 152 -19.75 21.90 2.81
C GLN A 152 -20.09 20.70 3.73
N ILE A 153 -20.00 20.79 5.06
CA ILE A 153 -20.28 21.86 6.04
C ILE A 153 -19.29 21.75 7.22
#